data_AF-A0A5C7AT48-F1
#
_entry.id   AF-A0A5C7AT48-F1
#
_cell.length_a   1.000
_cell.length_b   1.000
_cell.length_c   1.000
_cell.angle_alpha   90.00
_cell.angle_beta   90.00
_cell.angle_gamma   90.00
#
_symmetry.space_group_name_H-M   'P 1'
#
loop_
_entity.id
_entity.type
_entity.pdbx_description
1 polymer ?
#
loop_
_entity_poly.entity_id
_entity_poly.type
_entity_poly.pdbx_seq_one_letter_code
_entity_poly.pdbx_strand_id
1 'polypeptide(L)'
;MAEIKIKKKQPIWPWILLIVAILALLYFLFLRNDDDDTIDDAAIEMTTSHEVDTGDDSVTLSAAAESEMASYISYINDDAKMGIDHVYTNNALNKLIDATQALAKTLDVDVNVDLTTAKENTASITEDPYEVDHADKIQNAGTLIVKALKTIQSQKFPDLNENSNDLENALIAIKPSTKTLEQKDAVKNFFEQAGELLTKMKNR
;
A
#
# COMPACT_ATOMS: atom_id res chain seq x y z
N MET A 1 -27.09 -42.54 -25.10
CA MET A 1 -26.59 -42.84 -23.73
C MET A 1 -25.25 -42.13 -23.60
N ALA A 2 -25.13 -41.14 -22.72
CA ALA A 2 -23.91 -40.35 -22.59
C ALA A 2 -23.17 -40.75 -21.30
N GLU A 3 -21.92 -41.18 -21.43
CA GLU A 3 -21.06 -41.54 -20.31
C GLU A 3 -20.35 -40.29 -19.78
N ILE A 4 -20.57 -39.95 -18.51
CA ILE A 4 -19.92 -38.81 -17.84
C ILE A 4 -18.66 -39.33 -17.12
N LYS A 5 -17.49 -38.92 -17.61
CA LYS A 5 -16.19 -39.20 -16.97
C LYS A 5 -15.95 -38.20 -15.82
N ILE A 6 -15.96 -38.68 -14.58
CA ILE A 6 -15.65 -37.87 -13.40
C ILE A 6 -14.13 -37.86 -13.19
N LYS A 7 -13.49 -36.69 -13.30
CA LYS A 7 -12.08 -36.50 -12.91
C LYS A 7 -11.97 -36.40 -11.38
N LYS A 8 -11.09 -37.21 -10.80
CA LYS A 8 -10.81 -37.24 -9.35
C LYS A 8 -9.95 -36.04 -8.96
N LYS A 9 -10.42 -35.24 -7.98
CA LYS A 9 -9.69 -34.09 -7.44
C LYS A 9 -8.45 -34.57 -6.67
N GLN A 10 -7.33 -33.87 -6.83
CA GLN A 10 -6.11 -34.16 -6.10
C GLN A 10 -6.25 -33.78 -4.61
N PRO A 11 -5.60 -34.51 -3.69
CA PRO A 11 -5.71 -34.25 -2.26
C PRO A 11 -4.99 -32.94 -1.92
N ILE A 12 -5.76 -31.91 -1.55
CA ILE A 12 -5.26 -30.56 -1.17
C ILE A 12 -4.75 -30.55 0.29
N TRP A 13 -5.15 -31.55 1.08
CA TRP A 13 -4.88 -31.66 2.51
C TRP A 13 -3.39 -31.55 2.93
N PRO A 14 -2.40 -32.08 2.17
CA PRO A 14 -0.98 -31.93 2.52
C PRO A 14 -0.50 -30.47 2.48
N TRP A 15 -1.03 -29.67 1.55
CA TRP A 15 -0.62 -28.28 1.37
C TRP A 15 -1.16 -27.37 2.48
N ILE A 16 -2.35 -27.67 2.99
CA ILE A 16 -2.96 -26.93 4.10
C ILE A 16 -2.12 -27.12 5.37
N LEU A 17 -1.66 -28.35 5.65
CA LEU A 17 -0.79 -28.62 6.80
C LEU A 17 0.56 -27.91 6.69
N LEU A 18 1.11 -27.81 5.48
CA LEU A 18 2.38 -27.12 5.24
C LEU A 18 2.25 -25.61 5.52
N ILE A 19 1.16 -24.98 5.09
CA ILE A 19 0.89 -23.56 5.36
C ILE A 19 0.72 -23.32 6.88
N VAL A 20 -0.03 -24.18 7.58
CA VAL A 20 -0.21 -24.06 9.03
C VAL A 20 1.11 -24.20 9.79
N ALA A 21 1.99 -25.10 9.36
CA ALA A 21 3.31 -25.27 9.97
C ALA A 21 4.20 -24.03 9.79
N ILE A 22 4.15 -23.37 8.62
CA ILE A 22 4.90 -22.14 8.36
C ILE A 22 4.36 -20.99 9.22
N LEU A 23 3.03 -20.85 9.34
CA LEU A 23 2.43 -19.80 10.18
C LEU A 23 2.79 -19.96 11.66
N ALA A 24 2.81 -21.20 12.17
CA ALA A 24 3.24 -21.48 13.53
C ALA A 24 4.72 -21.13 13.77
N LEU A 25 5.58 -21.37 12.77
CA LEU A 25 7.00 -21.03 12.84
C LEU A 25 7.20 -19.50 12.87
N LEU A 26 6.49 -18.76 12.01
CA LEU A 26 6.53 -17.31 11.97
C LEU A 26 6.04 -16.68 13.28
N TYR A 27 4.93 -17.19 13.84
CA TYR A 27 4.42 -16.76 15.14
C TYR A 27 5.44 -16.99 16.27
N PHE A 28 6.09 -18.16 16.28
CA PHE A 28 7.10 -18.49 17.30
C PHE A 28 8.35 -17.60 17.23
N LEU A 29 8.79 -17.22 16.01
CA LEU A 29 9.92 -16.31 15.84
C LEU A 29 9.58 -14.87 16.27
N PHE A 30 8.34 -14.42 16.03
CA PHE A 30 7.91 -13.07 16.40
C PHE A 30 7.77 -12.88 17.92
N LEU A 31 7.39 -13.92 18.66
CA LEU A 31 7.25 -13.86 20.12
C LEU A 31 8.58 -13.92 20.90
N ARG A 32 9.71 -14.18 20.24
CA ARG A 32 11.01 -14.40 20.92
C ARG A 32 11.92 -13.16 20.87
N ASN A 33 11.45 -12.04 20.33
CA ASN A 33 12.31 -10.89 19.99
C ASN A 33 11.90 -9.58 20.70
N ASP A 34 11.44 -9.67 21.94
CA ASP A 34 11.38 -8.52 22.86
C ASP A 34 12.60 -8.59 23.79
N ASP A 35 13.72 -8.00 23.35
CA ASP A 35 14.73 -7.46 24.28
C ASP A 35 14.50 -5.95 24.37
N ASP A 36 14.32 -5.54 25.61
CA ASP A 36 13.97 -4.23 26.17
C ASP A 36 15.13 -3.24 25.97
N ASP A 37 14.86 -2.07 25.37
CA ASP A 37 15.75 -0.92 25.49
C ASP A 37 14.94 0.34 25.83
N THR A 38 15.33 0.87 26.99
CA THR A 38 14.71 1.91 27.79
C THR A 38 14.74 3.29 27.14
N ILE A 39 13.63 4.03 27.34
CA ILE A 39 13.43 5.44 27.01
C ILE A 39 14.42 6.32 27.80
N ASP A 40 15.11 7.23 27.12
CA ASP A 40 15.73 8.41 27.74
C ASP A 40 15.13 9.70 27.16
N ASP A 41 14.71 10.57 28.08
CA ASP A 41 13.95 11.79 27.88
C ASP A 41 14.96 12.96 27.83
N ALA A 42 15.19 13.55 26.66
CA ALA A 42 16.02 14.75 26.57
C ALA A 42 15.60 15.70 25.44
N ALA A 43 14.91 16.75 25.87
CA ALA A 43 14.99 18.15 25.44
C ALA A 43 15.20 18.47 23.94
N ILE A 44 14.18 19.15 23.40
CA ILE A 44 14.17 19.90 22.14
C ILE A 44 15.30 20.95 22.14
N GLU A 45 16.31 20.77 21.28
CA GLU A 45 17.16 21.85 20.78
C GLU A 45 16.96 22.00 19.26
N MET A 46 16.41 23.16 18.88
CA MET A 46 16.28 23.60 17.50
C MET A 46 17.65 24.14 17.06
N THR A 47 18.46 23.33 16.38
CA THR A 47 19.73 23.78 15.78
C THR A 47 19.65 23.75 14.26
N THR A 48 19.88 24.93 13.68
CA THR A 48 19.91 25.19 12.25
C THR A 48 21.28 24.84 11.67
N SER A 49 21.25 24.14 10.53
CA SER A 49 22.30 23.96 9.50
C SER A 49 23.72 23.52 9.92
N HIS A 50 24.06 22.28 9.54
CA HIS A 50 25.38 22.01 8.95
C HIS A 50 25.28 20.82 7.99
N GLU A 51 25.48 21.07 6.70
CA GLU A 51 25.77 20.03 5.72
C GLU A 51 27.07 19.33 6.14
N VAL A 52 26.94 18.09 6.57
CA VAL A 52 28.06 17.16 6.64
C VAL A 52 27.86 16.19 5.48
N ASP A 53 28.63 16.44 4.42
CA ASP A 53 28.87 15.52 3.32
C ASP A 53 29.62 14.29 3.86
N THR A 54 28.86 13.35 4.40
CA THR A 54 29.24 11.95 4.48
C THR A 54 28.45 11.25 3.40
N GLY A 55 29.14 10.70 2.39
CA GLY A 55 28.57 9.93 1.28
C GLY A 55 27.85 8.68 1.77
N ASP A 56 26.67 8.88 2.33
CA ASP A 56 25.60 7.93 2.51
C ASP A 56 24.63 8.20 1.36
N ASP A 57 24.51 7.28 0.41
CA ASP A 57 23.56 7.36 -0.72
C ASP A 57 22.10 7.20 -0.25
N SER A 58 21.80 7.56 1.02
CA SER A 58 20.46 7.55 1.58
C SER A 58 19.66 8.71 1.01
N VAL A 59 18.48 8.40 0.48
CA VAL A 59 17.55 9.41 0.00
C VAL A 59 17.05 10.21 1.19
N THR A 60 17.57 11.43 1.36
CA THR A 60 17.04 12.36 2.37
C THR A 60 15.68 12.88 1.92
N LEU A 61 14.61 12.33 2.50
CA LEU A 61 13.26 12.77 2.21
C LEU A 61 12.92 14.10 2.90
N SER A 62 12.01 14.87 2.29
CA SER A 62 11.50 16.08 2.93
C SER A 62 10.59 15.72 4.11
N ALA A 63 10.59 16.55 5.16
CA ALA A 63 9.69 16.37 6.30
C ALA A 63 8.21 16.27 5.90
N ALA A 64 7.82 16.95 4.81
CA ALA A 64 6.48 16.83 4.24
C ALA A 64 6.21 15.42 3.69
N ALA A 65 7.14 14.85 2.91
CA ALA A 65 6.99 13.48 2.40
C ALA A 65 6.93 12.45 3.53
N GLU A 66 7.77 12.59 4.55
CA GLU A 66 7.73 11.71 5.72
C GLU A 66 6.39 11.79 6.47
N SER A 67 5.88 13.00 6.68
CA SER A 67 4.59 13.23 7.34
C SER A 67 3.44 12.62 6.56
N GLU A 68 3.38 12.80 5.23
CA GLU A 68 2.29 12.26 4.42
C GLU A 68 2.33 10.73 4.34
N MET A 69 3.52 10.13 4.21
CA MET A 69 3.66 8.67 4.27
C MET A 69 3.24 8.12 5.64
N ALA A 70 3.65 8.76 6.74
CA ALA A 70 3.24 8.35 8.09
C ALA A 70 1.72 8.47 8.28
N SER A 71 1.12 9.56 7.80
CA SER A 71 -0.33 9.80 7.79
C SER A 71 -1.07 8.70 7.02
N TYR A 72 -0.55 8.29 5.86
CA TYR A 72 -1.11 7.19 5.09
C TYR A 72 -0.98 5.84 5.81
N ILE A 73 0.22 5.47 6.24
CA ILE A 73 0.50 4.19 6.92
C ILE A 73 -0.34 4.06 8.20
N SER A 74 -0.39 5.12 9.01
CA SER A 74 -1.22 5.13 10.22
C SER A 74 -2.69 4.94 9.90
N TYR A 75 -3.18 5.53 8.82
CA TYR A 75 -4.59 5.45 8.44
C TYR A 75 -5.02 4.05 8.00
N ILE A 76 -4.17 3.36 7.24
CA ILE A 76 -4.49 2.00 6.75
C ILE A 76 -4.30 0.91 7.81
N ASN A 77 -3.54 1.21 8.87
CA ASN A 77 -3.33 0.33 10.02
C ASN A 77 -4.40 0.49 11.10
N ASP A 78 -5.19 1.56 11.07
CA ASP A 78 -6.35 1.69 11.94
C ASP A 78 -7.36 0.58 11.57
N ASP A 79 -7.93 -0.12 12.56
CA ASP A 79 -8.89 -1.22 12.36
C ASP A 79 -10.28 -0.69 11.93
N ALA A 80 -10.32 0.53 11.36
CA ALA A 80 -11.47 1.13 10.74
C ALA A 80 -11.96 0.23 9.59
N LYS A 81 -13.19 -0.27 9.72
CA LYS A 81 -13.76 -1.20 8.76
C LYS A 81 -14.34 -0.47 7.57
N MET A 82 -14.01 -0.92 6.36
CA MET A 82 -14.70 -0.52 5.13
C MET A 82 -16.22 -0.71 5.31
N GLY A 83 -16.92 0.42 5.42
CA GLY A 83 -18.36 0.54 5.57
C GLY A 83 -19.06 0.90 4.27
N ILE A 84 -20.40 0.94 4.32
CA ILE A 84 -21.26 1.30 3.18
C ILE A 84 -20.94 2.71 2.66
N ASP A 85 -20.53 3.63 3.52
CA ASP A 85 -20.22 5.02 3.13
C ASP A 85 -18.92 5.17 2.31
N HIS A 86 -18.12 4.10 2.19
CA HIS A 86 -16.84 4.09 1.48
C HIS A 86 -15.83 5.16 1.94
N VAL A 87 -16.04 5.78 3.11
CA VAL A 87 -15.18 6.84 3.66
C VAL A 87 -13.78 6.32 3.89
N TYR A 88 -13.66 5.09 4.42
CA TYR A 88 -12.36 4.45 4.60
C TYR A 88 -11.55 4.43 3.30
N THR A 89 -12.14 3.86 2.24
CA THR A 89 -11.47 3.64 0.96
C THR A 89 -11.13 4.95 0.24
N ASN A 90 -12.05 5.92 0.26
CA ASN A 90 -11.81 7.23 -0.33
C ASN A 90 -10.66 7.97 0.36
N ASN A 91 -10.65 8.00 1.69
CA ASN A 91 -9.58 8.66 2.46
C ASN A 91 -8.24 7.94 2.29
N ALA A 92 -8.23 6.60 2.23
CA ALA A 92 -7.00 5.84 1.99
C ALA A 92 -6.40 6.16 0.62
N LEU A 93 -7.22 6.26 -0.45
CA LEU A 93 -6.77 6.70 -1.76
C LEU A 93 -6.26 8.14 -1.75
N ASN A 94 -6.98 9.05 -1.08
CA ASN A 94 -6.58 10.45 -0.97
C ASN A 94 -5.22 10.60 -0.27
N LYS A 95 -5.02 9.93 0.87
CA LYS A 95 -3.74 9.93 1.59
C LYS A 95 -2.62 9.28 0.77
N LEU A 96 -2.92 8.23 0.03
CA LEU A 96 -1.93 7.61 -0.87
C LEU A 96 -1.51 8.55 -2.00
N ILE A 97 -2.44 9.31 -2.58
CA ILE A 97 -2.15 10.36 -3.57
C ILE A 97 -1.23 11.42 -2.94
N ASP A 98 -1.57 11.92 -1.75
CA ASP A 98 -0.83 12.99 -1.08
C ASP A 98 0.60 12.52 -0.72
N ALA A 99 0.75 11.30 -0.22
CA ALA A 99 2.05 10.67 0.03
C ALA A 99 2.89 10.47 -1.24
N THR A 100 2.26 9.97 -2.32
CA THR A 100 2.93 9.77 -3.62
C THR A 100 3.39 11.10 -4.21
N GLN A 101 2.56 12.14 -4.13
CA GLN A 101 2.89 13.48 -4.63
C GLN A 101 4.04 14.11 -3.85
N ALA A 102 4.02 14.00 -2.52
CA ALA A 102 5.09 14.54 -1.67
C ALA A 102 6.43 13.83 -1.91
N LEU A 103 6.40 12.51 -2.09
CA LEU A 103 7.58 11.71 -2.45
C LEU A 103 8.12 12.10 -3.82
N ALA A 104 7.26 12.15 -4.84
CA ALA A 104 7.64 12.52 -6.20
C ALA A 104 8.26 13.92 -6.27
N LYS A 105 7.67 14.89 -5.56
CA LYS A 105 8.20 16.25 -5.46
C LYS A 105 9.59 16.28 -4.80
N THR A 106 9.79 15.50 -3.75
CA THR A 106 11.08 15.40 -3.06
C THR A 106 12.16 14.82 -3.98
N LEU A 107 11.77 13.88 -4.84
CA LEU A 107 12.67 13.17 -5.75
C LEU A 107 12.82 13.83 -7.13
N ASP A 108 12.12 14.93 -7.38
CA ASP A 108 12.04 15.59 -8.69
C ASP A 108 11.59 14.64 -9.81
N VAL A 109 10.49 13.90 -9.57
CA VAL A 109 9.86 13.00 -10.54
C VAL A 109 8.49 13.55 -10.92
N ASP A 110 8.23 13.75 -12.21
CA ASP A 110 6.94 14.26 -12.69
C ASP A 110 5.89 13.13 -12.79
N VAL A 111 4.89 13.22 -11.93
CA VAL A 111 3.71 12.33 -11.88
C VAL A 111 2.41 13.12 -11.76
N ASN A 112 2.46 14.44 -11.93
CA ASN A 112 1.36 15.33 -11.53
C ASN A 112 0.07 15.08 -12.31
N VAL A 113 0.18 14.77 -13.60
CA VAL A 113 -0.97 14.46 -14.45
C VAL A 113 -1.71 13.23 -13.93
N ASP A 114 -0.98 12.15 -13.68
CA ASP A 114 -1.57 10.90 -13.20
C ASP A 114 -2.25 11.09 -11.84
N LEU A 115 -1.59 11.78 -10.90
CA LEU A 115 -2.13 12.01 -9.56
C LEU A 115 -3.31 12.99 -9.52
N THR A 116 -3.33 13.99 -10.40
CA THR A 116 -4.48 14.90 -10.53
C THR A 116 -5.71 14.14 -11.00
N THR A 117 -5.58 13.33 -12.05
CA THR A 117 -6.69 12.50 -12.55
C THR A 117 -7.09 11.41 -11.55
N ALA A 118 -6.14 10.87 -10.77
CA ALA A 118 -6.46 9.95 -9.68
C ALA A 118 -7.36 10.64 -8.64
N LYS A 119 -7.03 11.88 -8.23
CA LYS A 119 -7.81 12.66 -7.26
C LYS A 119 -9.24 12.89 -7.75
N GLU A 120 -9.42 13.23 -9.02
CA GLU A 120 -10.75 13.37 -9.65
C GLU A 120 -11.56 12.08 -9.56
N ASN A 121 -10.95 10.93 -9.87
CA ASN A 121 -11.60 9.62 -9.75
C ASN A 121 -11.99 9.27 -8.31
N THR A 122 -11.22 9.72 -7.31
CA THR A 122 -11.56 9.47 -5.90
C THR A 122 -12.78 10.24 -5.44
N ALA A 123 -13.00 11.47 -5.94
CA ALA A 123 -14.04 12.37 -5.44
C ALA A 123 -15.47 11.77 -5.50
N SER A 124 -15.72 10.92 -6.50
CA SER A 124 -17.03 10.29 -6.72
C SER A 124 -17.25 8.96 -6.00
N ILE A 125 -16.29 8.49 -5.18
CA ILE A 125 -16.39 7.21 -4.46
C ILE A 125 -17.43 7.27 -3.34
N THR A 126 -17.60 8.42 -2.70
CA THR A 126 -18.52 8.60 -1.55
C THR A 126 -19.84 9.28 -1.93
N GLU A 127 -20.10 9.53 -3.22
CA GLU A 127 -21.28 10.29 -3.67
C GLU A 127 -22.59 9.52 -3.49
N ASP A 128 -22.67 8.28 -3.96
CA ASP A 128 -23.82 7.39 -3.75
C ASP A 128 -23.35 6.05 -3.16
N PRO A 129 -23.51 5.82 -1.84
CA PRO A 129 -23.12 4.59 -1.15
C PRO A 129 -23.74 3.28 -1.67
N TYR A 130 -24.78 3.37 -2.51
CA TYR A 130 -25.49 2.20 -3.05
C TYR A 130 -25.07 1.86 -4.49
N GLU A 131 -24.20 2.67 -5.11
CA GLU A 131 -23.65 2.35 -6.42
C GLU A 131 -22.83 1.05 -6.37
N VAL A 132 -22.98 0.25 -7.42
CA VAL A 132 -22.30 -1.06 -7.51
C VAL A 132 -20.96 -0.98 -8.24
N ASP A 133 -20.59 0.19 -8.76
CA ASP A 133 -19.40 0.43 -9.57
C ASP A 133 -18.26 1.14 -8.81
N HIS A 134 -18.37 1.29 -7.49
CA HIS A 134 -17.29 1.87 -6.68
C HIS A 134 -15.95 1.14 -6.86
N ALA A 135 -15.98 -0.17 -7.09
CA ALA A 135 -14.78 -0.94 -7.39
C ALA A 135 -14.11 -0.50 -8.70
N ASP A 136 -14.89 -0.12 -9.71
CA ASP A 136 -14.40 0.44 -10.97
C ASP A 136 -13.73 1.81 -10.73
N LYS A 137 -14.34 2.67 -9.90
CA LYS A 137 -13.75 3.96 -9.49
C LYS A 137 -12.44 3.78 -8.73
N ILE A 138 -12.39 2.82 -7.80
CA ILE A 138 -11.17 2.44 -7.06
C ILE A 138 -10.09 1.93 -8.03
N GLN A 139 -10.45 1.07 -8.99
CA GLN A 139 -9.53 0.58 -10.03
C GLN A 139 -8.96 1.71 -10.88
N ASN A 140 -9.81 2.65 -11.30
CA ASN A 140 -9.39 3.78 -12.14
C ASN A 140 -8.42 4.72 -11.39
N ALA A 141 -8.75 5.08 -10.14
CA ALA A 141 -7.85 5.87 -9.29
C ALA A 141 -6.55 5.10 -8.98
N GLY A 142 -6.68 3.83 -8.57
CA GLY A 142 -5.57 2.97 -8.24
C GLY A 142 -4.60 2.77 -9.40
N THR A 143 -5.10 2.61 -10.63
CA THR A 143 -4.27 2.42 -11.83
C THR A 143 -3.32 3.60 -12.04
N LEU A 144 -3.84 4.82 -11.88
CA LEU A 144 -3.06 6.06 -12.01
C LEU A 144 -2.03 6.20 -10.88
N ILE A 145 -2.41 5.85 -9.66
CA ILE A 145 -1.50 5.85 -8.50
C ILE A 145 -0.38 4.82 -8.68
N VAL A 146 -0.71 3.59 -9.09
CA VAL A 146 0.28 2.53 -9.36
C VAL A 146 1.24 2.96 -10.46
N LYS A 147 0.72 3.58 -11.52
CA LYS A 147 1.56 4.13 -12.59
C LYS A 147 2.53 5.19 -12.06
N ALA A 148 2.07 6.12 -11.23
CA ALA A 148 2.91 7.14 -10.60
C ALA A 148 3.99 6.50 -9.70
N LEU A 149 3.62 5.57 -8.83
CA LEU A 149 4.56 4.86 -7.94
C LEU A 149 5.58 4.04 -8.73
N LYS A 150 5.18 3.35 -9.81
CA LYS A 150 6.11 2.64 -10.71
C LYS A 150 7.05 3.60 -11.44
N THR A 151 6.60 4.81 -11.77
CA THR A 151 7.44 5.84 -12.38
C THR A 151 8.51 6.33 -11.41
N ILE A 152 8.14 6.64 -10.16
CA ILE A 152 9.09 6.98 -9.08
C ILE A 152 10.07 5.82 -8.86
N GLN A 153 9.54 4.61 -8.69
CA GLN A 153 10.32 3.39 -8.45
C GLN A 153 11.36 3.16 -9.55
N SER A 154 10.94 3.11 -10.80
CA SER A 154 11.85 2.83 -11.92
C SER A 154 12.97 3.86 -12.09
N GLN A 155 12.71 5.13 -11.75
CA GLN A 155 13.69 6.21 -11.90
C GLN A 155 14.66 6.31 -10.71
N LYS A 156 14.19 6.02 -9.49
CA LYS A 156 14.94 6.32 -8.25
C LYS A 156 15.29 5.08 -7.42
N PHE A 157 14.52 4.00 -7.56
CA PHE A 157 14.63 2.78 -6.75
C PHE A 157 14.49 1.51 -7.61
N PRO A 158 15.33 1.31 -8.65
CA PRO A 158 15.14 0.27 -9.67
C PRO A 158 15.14 -1.16 -9.10
N ASP A 159 15.76 -1.37 -7.94
CA ASP A 159 15.82 -2.64 -7.21
C ASP A 159 14.47 -3.03 -6.56
N LEU A 160 13.53 -2.10 -6.40
CA LEU A 160 12.19 -2.35 -5.85
C LEU A 160 11.16 -2.79 -6.91
N ASN A 161 11.59 -3.28 -8.07
CA ASN A 161 10.71 -3.69 -9.17
C ASN A 161 9.76 -4.84 -8.77
N GLU A 162 10.20 -5.75 -7.91
CA GLU A 162 9.32 -6.82 -7.39
C GLU A 162 8.17 -6.21 -6.58
N ASN A 163 8.45 -5.29 -5.66
CA ASN A 163 7.43 -4.66 -4.83
C ASN A 163 6.46 -3.79 -5.63
N SER A 164 6.93 -3.13 -6.68
CA SER A 164 6.05 -2.35 -7.55
C SER A 164 5.14 -3.24 -8.40
N ASN A 165 5.56 -4.48 -8.72
CA ASN A 165 4.72 -5.48 -9.36
C ASN A 165 3.74 -6.13 -8.38
N ASP A 166 4.12 -6.36 -7.12
CA ASP A 166 3.22 -6.86 -6.08
C ASP A 166 2.06 -5.89 -5.84
N LEU A 167 2.36 -4.58 -5.77
CA LEU A 167 1.37 -3.52 -5.72
C LEU A 167 0.40 -3.56 -6.92
N GLU A 168 0.94 -3.67 -8.14
CA GLU A 168 0.11 -3.76 -9.35
C GLU A 168 -0.79 -5.01 -9.32
N ASN A 169 -0.25 -6.16 -8.91
CA ASN A 169 -1.01 -7.40 -8.78
C ASN A 169 -2.11 -7.29 -7.72
N ALA A 170 -1.85 -6.58 -6.61
CA ALA A 170 -2.84 -6.33 -5.58
C ALA A 170 -4.00 -5.45 -6.10
N LEU A 171 -3.71 -4.45 -6.92
CA LEU A 171 -4.75 -3.67 -7.61
C LEU A 171 -5.57 -4.54 -8.58
N ILE A 172 -4.91 -5.37 -9.39
CA ILE A 172 -5.57 -6.29 -10.35
C ILE A 172 -6.48 -7.30 -9.63
N ALA A 173 -6.19 -7.61 -8.36
CA ALA A 173 -7.04 -8.47 -7.55
C ALA A 173 -8.41 -7.83 -7.25
N ILE A 174 -8.52 -6.50 -7.23
CA ILE A 174 -9.79 -5.77 -7.10
C ILE A 174 -10.54 -5.89 -8.43
N LYS A 175 -11.67 -6.61 -8.40
CA LYS A 175 -12.48 -6.91 -9.57
C LYS A 175 -13.47 -5.78 -9.83
N PRO A 176 -13.44 -5.16 -11.03
CA PRO A 176 -14.48 -4.24 -11.47
C PRO A 176 -15.84 -4.93 -11.47
N SER A 177 -16.92 -4.15 -11.38
CA SER A 177 -18.31 -4.65 -11.35
C SER A 177 -18.64 -5.63 -10.22
N THR A 178 -17.74 -5.79 -9.23
CA THR A 178 -17.96 -6.55 -7.99
C THR A 178 -18.09 -5.55 -6.86
N LYS A 179 -19.05 -5.73 -5.95
CA LYS A 179 -19.25 -4.78 -4.86
C LYS A 179 -18.01 -4.68 -4.00
N THR A 180 -17.53 -3.46 -3.72
CA THR A 180 -16.34 -3.21 -2.89
C THR A 180 -16.40 -3.93 -1.54
N LEU A 181 -17.58 -3.99 -0.92
CA LEU A 181 -17.78 -4.65 0.38
C LEU A 181 -17.67 -6.19 0.33
N GLU A 182 -17.72 -6.81 -0.85
CA GLU A 182 -17.52 -8.26 -1.03
C GLU A 182 -16.03 -8.61 -1.26
N GLN A 183 -15.19 -7.60 -1.47
CA GLN A 183 -13.76 -7.76 -1.79
C GLN A 183 -12.86 -6.91 -0.88
N LYS A 184 -13.27 -6.73 0.38
CA LYS A 184 -12.54 -5.92 1.37
C LYS A 184 -11.08 -6.36 1.51
N ASP A 185 -10.83 -7.65 1.56
CA ASP A 185 -9.46 -8.16 1.71
C ASP A 185 -8.56 -7.79 0.52
N ALA A 186 -9.10 -7.79 -0.70
CA ALA A 186 -8.35 -7.36 -1.89
C ALA A 186 -8.05 -5.85 -1.85
N VAL A 187 -9.03 -5.04 -1.45
CA VAL A 187 -8.87 -3.58 -1.28
C VAL A 187 -7.86 -3.27 -0.18
N LYS A 188 -7.92 -3.99 0.95
CA LYS A 188 -6.97 -3.84 2.06
C LYS A 188 -5.55 -4.19 1.62
N ASN A 189 -5.39 -5.33 0.95
CA ASN A 189 -4.10 -5.77 0.45
C ASN A 189 -3.49 -4.77 -0.56
N PHE A 190 -4.30 -4.15 -1.43
CA PHE A 190 -3.81 -3.07 -2.30
C PHE A 190 -3.20 -1.91 -1.51
N PHE A 191 -3.87 -1.44 -0.46
CA PHE A 191 -3.34 -0.36 0.38
C PHE A 191 -2.10 -0.81 1.19
N GLU A 192 -2.10 -2.02 1.72
CA GLU A 192 -0.94 -2.56 2.45
C GLU A 192 0.30 -2.64 1.55
N GLN A 193 0.15 -3.13 0.32
CA GLN A 193 1.25 -3.20 -0.66
C GLN A 193 1.75 -1.81 -1.08
N ALA A 194 0.85 -0.82 -1.19
CA ALA A 194 1.25 0.56 -1.46
C ALA A 194 2.05 1.16 -0.30
N GLY A 195 1.63 0.89 0.95
CA GLY A 195 2.34 1.29 2.16
C GLY A 195 3.71 0.64 2.29
N GLU A 196 3.80 -0.65 1.94
CA GLU A 196 5.06 -1.39 1.92
C GLU A 196 6.04 -0.78 0.91
N LEU A 197 5.59 -0.50 -0.32
CA LEU A 197 6.43 0.10 -1.35
C LEU A 197 6.96 1.48 -0.91
N LEU A 198 6.08 2.35 -0.38
CA LEU A 198 6.47 3.66 0.14
C LEU A 198 7.49 3.54 1.28
N THR A 199 7.28 2.61 2.20
CA THR A 199 8.20 2.36 3.32
C THR A 199 9.56 1.89 2.83
N LYS A 200 9.60 1.01 1.82
CA LYS A 200 10.85 0.55 1.22
C LYS A 200 11.58 1.67 0.49
N MET A 201 10.86 2.54 -0.22
CA MET A 201 11.46 3.73 -0.85
C MET A 201 12.02 4.71 0.18
N LYS A 202 11.35 4.87 1.33
CA LYS A 202 11.84 5.70 2.44
C LYS A 202 13.14 5.19 3.04
N ASN A 203 13.29 3.87 3.15
CA ASN A 203 14.43 3.22 3.81
C ASN A 203 15.60 2.93 2.86
N ARG A 204 15.67 3.63 1.72
CA ARG A 204 16.76 3.55 0.75
C ARG A 204 17.64 4.77 0.88
#